data_AF-A0A1S3IU96-F1
#
_entry.id   AF-A0A1S3IU96-F1
#
_cell.length_a   1.000
_cell.length_b   1.000
_cell.length_c   1.000
_cell.angle_alpha   90.00
_cell.angle_beta   90.00
_cell.angle_gamma   90.00
#
_symmetry.space_group_name_H-M   'P 1'
#
loop_
_entity.id
_entity.type
_entity.pdbx_description
1 polymer ?
#
loop_
_entity_poly.entity_id
_entity_poly.type
_entity_poly.pdbx_seq_one_letter_code
_entity_poly.pdbx_strand_id
1 'polypeptide(L)'
;MKFYVIYLCLVVALVRPTLCKDEKDYVSKDSSALPKADLHGTTLHYHYESEAKLFGPAEETFHISADVDVEYIGDGFVNYLDNNASSFLMFMRNVFVQVIKGNGTTSESEAPLSADDLYDQPTWFVQLGNGTIAEARFTKKDLGNTDVMNFKRSILSALQTNLVRDKENVIETDVMGTHNSRYSLTELQFGEIEVKKHVSSKDIYVDNNTDLDTDEVDIETDEVQRVSGGILTSVSGHVQVFQKPVEQDDTTANPEEGGNIDLGVYLTSNVTFTLTLRKHVKRSVEGVQRIEAVANAQFQKRSLVGQYDQVSGVYQRWTILRKKFDKEDKLSQAVTNFMKDPTDPSKCM
;
A
#
# COMPACT_ATOMS: atom_id res chain seq x y z
N MET A 1 29.42 -50.18 -15.70
CA MET A 1 27.99 -49.96 -16.01
C MET A 1 27.73 -48.46 -15.99
N LYS A 2 27.73 -47.85 -17.18
CA LYS A 2 27.74 -46.40 -17.44
C LYS A 2 26.43 -45.91 -18.11
N PHE A 3 25.30 -46.55 -17.83
CA PHE A 3 24.01 -46.21 -18.47
C PHE A 3 22.89 -45.76 -17.51
N TYR A 4 23.11 -45.75 -16.19
CA TYR A 4 22.08 -45.32 -15.23
C TYR A 4 22.17 -43.84 -14.79
N VAL A 5 23.30 -43.17 -15.00
CA VAL A 5 23.47 -41.76 -14.60
C VAL A 5 22.88 -40.80 -15.64
N ILE A 6 22.82 -41.20 -16.92
CA ILE A 6 22.26 -40.35 -17.99
C ILE A 6 20.72 -40.35 -17.98
N TYR A 7 20.09 -41.42 -17.48
CA TYR A 7 18.63 -41.50 -17.41
C TYR A 7 18.04 -40.65 -16.26
N LEU A 8 18.78 -40.48 -15.15
CA LEU A 8 18.33 -39.64 -14.04
C LEU A 8 18.38 -38.14 -14.40
N CYS A 9 19.34 -37.71 -15.24
CA CYS A 9 19.40 -36.34 -15.74
C CYS A 9 18.32 -36.02 -16.79
N LEU A 10 17.82 -37.03 -17.52
CA LEU A 10 16.77 -36.85 -18.53
C LEU A 10 15.36 -36.83 -17.95
N VAL A 11 15.11 -37.49 -16.82
CA VAL A 11 13.79 -37.46 -16.15
C VAL A 11 13.60 -36.19 -15.31
N VAL A 12 14.67 -35.58 -14.78
CA VAL A 12 14.59 -34.26 -14.12
C VAL A 12 14.36 -33.12 -15.13
N ALA A 13 14.64 -33.35 -16.42
CA ALA A 13 14.33 -32.40 -17.50
C ALA A 13 12.87 -32.49 -18.00
N LEU A 14 12.08 -33.49 -17.59
CA LEU A 14 10.74 -33.78 -18.15
C LEU A 14 9.59 -33.74 -17.14
N VAL A 15 9.85 -33.33 -15.89
CA VAL A 15 8.82 -32.96 -14.92
C VAL A 15 8.98 -31.50 -14.52
N ARG A 16 8.97 -30.61 -15.53
CA ARG A 16 8.45 -29.26 -15.36
C ARG A 16 7.02 -29.28 -15.89
N PRO A 17 6.00 -29.20 -15.03
CA PRO A 17 4.75 -28.61 -15.47
C PRO A 17 5.08 -27.19 -15.91
N THR A 18 4.99 -27.01 -17.21
CA THR A 18 4.62 -25.77 -17.87
C THR A 18 3.59 -25.00 -17.05
N LEU A 19 4.08 -23.98 -16.34
CA LEU A 19 3.44 -22.67 -16.20
C LEU A 19 4.58 -21.68 -15.97
N CYS A 20 5.47 -21.63 -16.97
CA CYS A 20 6.06 -20.36 -17.34
C CYS A 20 4.84 -19.50 -17.72
N LYS A 21 4.31 -18.73 -16.76
CA LYS A 21 3.45 -17.59 -17.11
C LYS A 21 4.23 -16.81 -18.15
N ASP A 22 3.58 -16.54 -19.27
CA ASP A 22 4.18 -15.83 -20.37
C ASP A 22 4.93 -14.61 -19.82
N GLU A 23 6.21 -14.49 -20.16
CA GLU A 23 7.00 -13.28 -19.92
C GLU A 23 6.40 -12.05 -20.65
N LYS A 24 5.29 -12.25 -21.38
CA LYS A 24 4.43 -11.26 -22.02
C LYS A 24 3.45 -10.57 -21.04
N ASP A 25 3.20 -11.17 -19.88
CA ASP A 25 2.36 -10.58 -18.82
C ASP A 25 3.17 -9.59 -17.95
N TYR A 26 4.49 -9.76 -17.88
CA TYR A 26 5.38 -8.70 -17.41
C TYR A 26 5.46 -7.61 -18.49
N VAL A 27 5.25 -6.37 -18.06
CA VAL A 27 5.18 -5.19 -18.91
C VAL A 27 6.39 -5.10 -19.84
N SER A 28 6.10 -4.91 -21.14
CA SER A 28 7.06 -4.43 -22.14
C SER A 28 7.67 -3.12 -21.65
N LYS A 29 8.99 -3.12 -21.47
CA LYS A 29 9.78 -2.01 -20.91
C LYS A 29 9.80 -0.74 -21.79
N ASP A 30 9.16 -0.76 -22.95
CA ASP A 30 9.38 0.24 -24.01
C ASP A 30 8.12 1.02 -24.47
N SER A 31 6.95 0.87 -23.83
CA SER A 31 5.70 1.46 -24.36
C SER A 31 5.02 2.49 -23.46
N SER A 32 5.76 3.47 -22.92
CA SER A 32 5.12 4.54 -22.15
C SER A 32 4.23 5.43 -23.04
N ALA A 33 3.05 5.76 -22.53
CA ALA A 33 2.01 6.48 -23.25
C ALA A 33 2.18 8.02 -23.28
N LEU A 34 3.13 8.57 -22.51
CA LEU A 34 3.19 10.00 -22.17
C LEU A 34 4.46 10.69 -22.69
N PRO A 35 4.39 12.03 -22.92
CA PRO A 35 5.58 12.85 -23.04
C PRO A 35 6.43 12.72 -21.78
N LYS A 36 7.74 12.48 -21.93
CA LYS A 36 8.68 12.52 -20.80
C LYS A 36 8.77 13.97 -20.32
N ALA A 37 8.35 14.21 -19.07
CA ALA A 37 8.58 15.50 -18.43
C ALA A 37 10.08 15.70 -18.20
N ASP A 38 10.61 16.88 -18.52
CA ASP A 38 11.96 17.23 -18.10
C ASP A 38 11.93 17.63 -16.60
N LEU A 39 12.37 16.71 -15.75
CA LEU A 39 12.40 16.89 -14.30
C LEU A 39 13.79 17.28 -13.79
N HIS A 40 14.76 17.53 -14.68
CA HIS A 40 16.11 17.89 -14.27
C HIS A 40 16.12 19.20 -13.48
N GLY A 41 16.58 19.12 -12.23
CA GLY A 41 16.63 20.29 -11.35
C GLY A 41 15.25 20.78 -10.93
N THR A 42 14.23 19.91 -10.94
CA THR A 42 12.87 20.21 -10.47
C THR A 42 12.60 19.53 -9.13
N THR A 43 11.74 20.17 -8.32
CA THR A 43 11.11 19.59 -7.14
C THR A 43 9.60 19.58 -7.35
N LEU A 44 8.99 18.42 -7.14
CA LEU A 44 7.53 18.25 -7.13
C LEU A 44 7.08 18.32 -5.68
N HIS A 45 6.20 19.27 -5.36
CA HIS A 45 5.67 19.45 -4.02
C HIS A 45 4.23 18.97 -3.98
N TYR A 46 4.02 17.86 -3.28
CA TYR A 46 2.72 17.29 -3.04
C TYR A 46 2.24 17.57 -1.63
N HIS A 47 0.93 17.48 -1.46
CA HIS A 47 0.31 17.38 -0.16
C HIS A 47 -0.50 16.10 -0.09
N TYR A 48 -0.25 15.33 0.96
CA TYR A 48 -0.92 14.08 1.27
C TYR A 48 -1.91 14.30 2.41
N GLU A 49 -3.10 13.72 2.27
CA GLU A 49 -4.08 13.63 3.34
C GLU A 49 -4.69 12.22 3.30
N SER A 50 -4.90 11.62 4.47
CA SER A 50 -5.61 10.36 4.62
C SER A 50 -6.53 10.39 5.82
N GLU A 51 -7.67 9.75 5.66
CA GLU A 51 -8.64 9.49 6.71
C GLU A 51 -8.85 7.98 6.78
N ALA A 52 -8.68 7.40 7.98
CA ALA A 52 -8.89 5.98 8.23
C ALA A 52 -9.88 5.80 9.37
N LYS A 53 -10.97 5.08 9.09
CA LYS A 53 -11.91 4.57 10.08
C LYS A 53 -11.56 3.12 10.33
N LEU A 54 -10.89 2.87 11.45
CA LEU A 54 -10.32 1.57 11.76
C LEU A 54 -11.26 0.78 12.67
N PHE A 55 -11.66 -0.40 12.22
CA PHE A 55 -12.20 -1.53 13.00
C PHE A 55 -13.29 -1.19 14.05
N GLY A 56 -14.55 -1.48 13.70
CA GLY A 56 -15.67 -1.48 14.64
C GLY A 56 -16.53 -0.22 14.67
N PRO A 57 -17.60 -0.23 15.46
CA PRO A 57 -18.54 0.89 15.62
C PRO A 57 -17.94 2.04 16.44
N ALA A 58 -16.66 1.95 16.82
CA ALA A 58 -15.95 3.07 17.40
C ALA A 58 -15.85 4.16 16.33
N GLU A 59 -16.42 5.33 16.61
CA GLU A 59 -16.33 6.50 15.71
C GLU A 59 -14.94 7.15 15.81
N GLU A 60 -13.86 6.34 15.85
CA GLU A 60 -12.49 6.83 15.83
C GLU A 60 -12.03 6.97 14.39
N THR A 61 -11.77 8.20 14.00
CA THR A 61 -11.26 8.56 12.68
C THR A 61 -9.83 9.05 12.85
N PHE A 62 -8.90 8.36 12.22
CA PHE A 62 -7.49 8.74 12.17
C PHE A 62 -7.26 9.59 10.94
N HIS A 63 -6.82 10.83 11.15
CA HIS A 63 -6.43 11.72 10.09
C HIS A 63 -4.91 11.89 10.09
N ILE A 64 -4.29 11.75 8.92
CA ILE A 64 -2.85 11.98 8.73
C ILE A 64 -2.67 12.91 7.54
N SER A 65 -1.89 13.96 7.71
CA SER A 65 -1.50 14.88 6.63
C SER A 65 0.01 15.03 6.57
N ALA A 66 0.57 15.23 5.38
CA ALA A 66 1.99 15.50 5.18
C ALA A 66 2.25 16.32 3.91
N ASP A 67 3.27 17.17 3.93
CA ASP A 67 3.85 17.70 2.70
C ASP A 67 4.96 16.76 2.21
N VAL A 68 4.91 16.41 0.93
CA VAL A 68 5.82 15.43 0.31
C VAL A 68 6.58 16.12 -0.83
N ASP A 69 7.88 16.28 -0.65
CA ASP A 69 8.78 16.81 -1.67
C ASP A 69 9.43 15.63 -2.42
N VAL A 70 9.24 15.56 -3.74
CA VAL A 70 9.89 14.58 -4.62
C VAL A 70 10.92 15.28 -5.48
N GLU A 71 12.19 14.91 -5.30
CA GLU A 71 13.34 15.50 -5.98
C GLU A 71 13.98 14.52 -6.95
N TYR A 72 14.05 14.90 -8.23
CA TYR A 72 14.71 14.11 -9.25
C TYR A 72 16.23 14.11 -9.08
N ILE A 73 16.87 12.95 -9.00
CA ILE A 73 18.32 12.84 -8.78
C ILE A 73 19.09 12.25 -9.96
N GLY A 74 18.41 11.82 -11.02
CA GLY A 74 19.04 11.38 -12.28
C GLY A 74 18.30 10.23 -12.94
N ASP A 75 18.67 9.93 -14.18
CA ASP A 75 18.19 8.73 -14.89
C ASP A 75 18.78 7.47 -14.22
N GLY A 76 18.03 6.38 -14.22
CA GLY A 76 18.25 5.17 -13.41
C GLY A 76 19.65 4.57 -13.48
N PHE A 77 20.03 3.84 -12.42
CA PHE A 77 21.31 3.12 -12.35
C PHE A 77 21.42 2.01 -13.42
N VAL A 78 22.66 1.77 -13.85
CA VAL A 78 23.22 0.88 -14.90
C VAL A 78 22.59 -0.53 -15.05
N ASN A 79 21.77 -1.01 -14.10
CA ASN A 79 21.18 -2.36 -14.14
C ASN A 79 19.73 -2.42 -14.63
N TYR A 80 19.07 -1.28 -14.86
CA TYR A 80 17.73 -1.26 -15.45
C TYR A 80 17.87 -1.13 -16.97
N LEU A 81 17.36 -2.13 -17.71
CA LEU A 81 17.31 -2.15 -19.18
C LEU A 81 16.32 -1.12 -19.77
N ASP A 82 15.59 -0.41 -18.92
CA ASP A 82 14.68 0.66 -19.32
C ASP A 82 15.44 1.99 -19.32
N ASN A 83 15.70 2.53 -20.52
CA ASN A 83 16.39 3.81 -20.72
C ASN A 83 15.57 5.02 -20.22
N ASN A 84 14.33 4.81 -19.76
CA ASN A 84 13.45 5.85 -19.22
C ASN A 84 13.29 5.78 -17.69
N ALA A 85 13.99 4.86 -17.01
CA ALA A 85 13.96 4.81 -15.56
C ALA A 85 14.53 6.12 -14.95
N SER A 86 13.91 6.60 -13.89
CA SER A 86 14.26 7.83 -13.19
C SER A 86 14.40 7.57 -11.69
N SER A 87 15.40 8.18 -11.07
CA SER A 87 15.67 8.07 -9.63
C SER A 87 15.24 9.34 -8.91
N PHE A 88 14.64 9.15 -7.73
CA PHE A 88 14.08 10.24 -6.94
C PHE A 88 14.38 10.11 -5.45
N LEU A 89 14.47 11.24 -4.76
CA LEU A 89 14.39 11.31 -3.31
C LEU A 89 13.03 11.87 -2.89
N MET A 90 12.37 11.18 -1.98
CA MET A 90 11.17 11.64 -1.30
C MET A 90 11.52 12.14 0.10
N PHE A 91 11.11 13.36 0.42
CA PHE A 91 11.19 13.95 1.75
C PHE A 91 9.79 14.23 2.26
N MET A 92 9.55 13.96 3.54
CA MET A 92 8.29 14.25 4.21
C MET A 92 8.52 15.31 5.27
N ARG A 93 7.56 16.24 5.41
CA ARG A 93 7.58 17.30 6.41
C ARG A 93 6.15 17.73 6.73
N ASN A 94 5.99 18.51 7.79
CA ASN A 94 4.69 18.93 8.28
C ASN A 94 3.76 17.71 8.43
N VAL A 95 4.29 16.61 8.96
CA VAL A 95 3.55 15.38 9.21
C VAL A 95 2.74 15.58 10.47
N PHE A 96 1.43 15.57 10.33
CA PHE A 96 0.49 15.70 11.44
C PHE A 96 -0.41 14.48 11.52
N VAL A 97 -0.65 14.02 12.75
CA VAL A 97 -1.58 12.95 13.06
C VAL A 97 -2.64 13.49 14.01
N GLN A 98 -3.90 13.18 13.73
CA GLN A 98 -5.03 13.59 14.54
C GLN A 98 -5.98 12.41 14.72
N VAL A 99 -6.47 12.23 15.93
CA VAL A 99 -7.53 11.25 16.24
C VAL A 99 -8.79 12.03 16.56
N ILE A 100 -9.87 11.71 15.86
CA ILE A 100 -11.20 12.26 16.09
C ILE A 100 -12.04 11.15 16.68
N LYS A 101 -12.54 11.33 17.90
CA LYS A 101 -13.38 10.35 18.60
C LYS A 101 -14.82 10.83 18.59
N GLY A 102 -15.70 10.11 17.92
CA GLY A 102 -17.13 10.34 17.98
C GLY A 102 -17.81 9.46 19.05
N ASN A 103 -18.92 9.95 19.60
CA ASN A 103 -19.80 9.20 20.49
C ASN A 103 -21.29 9.32 20.07
N GLY A 104 -21.57 9.46 18.78
CA GLY A 104 -22.90 9.51 18.18
C GLY A 104 -23.64 10.84 18.32
N THR A 105 -23.20 11.73 19.23
CA THR A 105 -23.82 13.06 19.45
C THR A 105 -22.81 14.20 19.55
N THR A 106 -21.54 13.92 19.85
CA THR A 106 -20.44 14.88 19.89
C THR A 106 -19.16 14.25 19.32
N SER A 107 -18.34 15.06 18.66
CA SER A 107 -17.01 14.65 18.21
C SER A 107 -15.97 15.39 19.04
N GLU A 108 -15.16 14.66 19.81
CA GLU A 108 -13.98 15.20 20.46
C GLU A 108 -12.79 15.00 19.53
N SER A 109 -12.21 16.12 19.09
CA SER A 109 -11.04 16.12 18.23
C SER A 109 -9.81 16.46 19.07
N GLU A 110 -8.85 15.54 19.13
CA GLU A 110 -7.56 15.86 19.72
C GLU A 110 -6.82 16.86 18.82
N ALA A 111 -5.98 17.73 19.41
CA ALA A 111 -5.17 18.64 18.60
C ALA A 111 -4.20 17.83 17.72
N PRO A 112 -3.96 18.23 16.45
CA PRO A 112 -2.99 17.55 15.61
C PRO A 112 -1.61 17.52 16.26
N LEU A 113 -1.00 16.33 16.31
CA LEU A 113 0.33 16.12 16.84
C LEU A 113 1.32 16.07 15.68
N SER A 114 2.41 16.85 15.78
CA SER A 114 3.51 16.76 14.80
C SER A 114 4.26 15.45 15.00
N ALA A 115 4.56 14.78 13.89
CA ALA A 115 5.36 13.57 13.81
C ALA A 115 6.64 13.77 12.97
N ASP A 116 7.02 15.02 12.69
CA ASP A 116 8.13 15.34 11.77
C ASP A 116 9.44 14.64 12.13
N ASP A 117 9.77 14.57 13.42
CA ASP A 117 11.00 13.92 13.91
C ASP A 117 11.08 12.42 13.57
N LEU A 118 9.93 11.77 13.34
CA LEU A 118 9.85 10.36 12.93
C LEU A 118 10.08 10.18 11.43
N TYR A 119 9.72 11.19 10.62
CA TYR A 119 9.71 11.12 9.15
C TYR A 119 10.81 11.97 8.48
N ASP A 120 11.74 12.52 9.26
CA ASP A 120 12.84 13.38 8.83
C ASP A 120 13.84 12.74 7.83
N GLN A 121 13.82 11.42 7.68
CA GLN A 121 14.73 10.71 6.78
C GLN A 121 14.20 10.66 5.35
N PRO A 122 15.07 10.82 4.34
CA PRO A 122 14.69 10.66 2.93
C PRO A 122 14.37 9.21 2.59
N THR A 123 13.58 9.01 1.54
CA THR A 123 13.38 7.71 0.89
C THR A 123 13.83 7.80 -0.55
N TRP A 124 14.71 6.91 -0.99
CA TRP A 124 15.12 6.86 -2.40
C TRP A 124 14.25 5.81 -3.12
N PHE A 125 13.70 6.17 -4.27
CA PHE A 125 13.02 5.21 -5.14
C PHE A 125 13.40 5.38 -6.62
N VAL A 126 13.18 4.32 -7.40
CA VAL A 126 13.35 4.30 -8.86
C VAL A 126 11.99 4.05 -9.50
N GLN A 127 11.58 4.94 -10.39
CA GLN A 127 10.36 4.85 -11.17
C GLN A 127 10.70 4.56 -12.63
N LEU A 128 10.03 3.58 -13.24
CA LEU A 128 10.19 3.22 -14.64
C LEU A 128 9.43 4.18 -15.56
N GLY A 129 9.68 4.12 -16.87
CA GLY A 129 9.06 5.04 -17.83
C GLY A 129 7.52 4.95 -17.90
N ASN A 130 6.94 3.84 -17.48
CA ASN A 130 5.48 3.63 -17.37
C ASN A 130 4.90 4.10 -16.02
N GLY A 131 5.74 4.62 -15.11
CA GLY A 131 5.35 5.10 -13.78
C GLY A 131 5.38 4.05 -12.66
N THR A 132 5.74 2.79 -12.97
CA THR A 132 5.87 1.74 -11.95
C THR A 132 7.08 2.00 -11.06
N ILE A 133 6.97 1.79 -9.75
CA ILE A 133 8.12 1.88 -8.85
C ILE A 133 8.82 0.52 -8.82
N ALA A 134 10.02 0.46 -9.41
CA ALA A 134 10.81 -0.77 -9.46
C ALA A 134 11.60 -1.03 -8.17
N GLU A 135 11.89 0.02 -7.40
CA GLU A 135 12.74 -0.08 -6.23
C GLU A 135 12.47 1.04 -5.23
N ALA A 136 12.45 0.67 -3.95
CA ALA A 136 12.49 1.60 -2.83
C ALA A 136 13.64 1.26 -1.88
N ARG A 137 14.30 2.29 -1.36
CA ARG A 137 15.39 2.19 -0.42
C ARG A 137 15.21 3.16 0.74
N PHE A 138 15.47 2.64 1.94
CA PHE A 138 15.24 3.35 3.19
C PHE A 138 16.55 3.54 3.95
N THR A 139 16.60 4.55 4.81
CA THR A 139 17.77 4.81 5.66
C THR A 139 17.83 3.84 6.84
N LYS A 140 18.97 3.76 7.52
CA LYS A 140 19.11 2.93 8.73
C LYS A 140 18.14 3.31 9.85
N LYS A 141 17.79 4.59 10.00
CA LYS A 141 16.82 5.05 11.02
C LYS A 141 15.41 4.56 10.69
N ASP A 142 15.01 4.61 9.42
CA ASP A 142 13.72 4.05 8.97
C ASP A 142 13.61 2.55 9.26
N LEU A 143 14.69 1.78 9.07
CA LEU A 143 14.71 0.34 9.34
C LEU A 143 14.42 -0.04 10.80
N GLY A 144 14.55 0.92 11.73
CA GLY A 144 14.20 0.73 13.13
C GLY A 144 12.71 0.94 13.44
N ASN A 145 11.90 1.37 12.45
CA ASN A 145 10.48 1.68 12.65
C ASN A 145 9.63 1.22 11.45
N THR A 146 8.99 0.06 11.60
CA THR A 146 8.16 -0.56 10.57
C THR A 146 6.96 0.31 10.17
N ASP A 147 6.33 1.00 11.12
CA ASP A 147 5.15 1.83 10.86
C ASP A 147 5.51 3.05 9.99
N VAL A 148 6.62 3.72 10.33
CA VAL A 148 7.17 4.82 9.52
C VAL A 148 7.48 4.35 8.09
N MET A 149 8.09 3.17 7.95
CA MET A 149 8.37 2.59 6.63
C MET A 149 7.08 2.25 5.87
N ASN A 150 6.07 1.68 6.51
CA ASN A 150 4.79 1.36 5.87
C ASN A 150 4.06 2.62 5.42
N PHE A 151 4.08 3.68 6.22
CA PHE A 151 3.49 4.95 5.79
C PHE A 151 4.23 5.50 4.57
N LYS A 152 5.57 5.52 4.57
CA LYS A 152 6.36 5.90 3.38
C LYS A 152 6.05 5.01 2.16
N ARG A 153 5.87 3.70 2.35
CA ARG A 153 5.44 2.77 1.28
C ARG A 153 4.06 3.12 0.74
N SER A 154 3.11 3.54 1.58
CA SER A 154 1.78 3.96 1.13
C SER A 154 1.85 5.22 0.24
N ILE A 155 2.72 6.18 0.57
CA ILE A 155 2.97 7.35 -0.30
C ILE A 155 3.61 6.93 -1.62
N LEU A 156 4.61 6.03 -1.57
CA LEU A 156 5.20 5.48 -2.79
C LEU A 156 4.16 4.74 -3.64
N SER A 157 3.28 3.96 -3.01
CA SER A 157 2.15 3.29 -3.69
C SER A 157 1.24 4.29 -4.37
N ALA A 158 0.91 5.41 -3.73
CA ALA A 158 0.11 6.48 -4.31
C ALA A 158 0.84 7.20 -5.48
N LEU A 159 2.17 7.28 -5.44
CA LEU A 159 3.00 7.80 -6.53
C LEU A 159 3.19 6.80 -7.68
N GLN A 160 2.92 5.52 -7.45
CA GLN A 160 3.01 4.47 -8.45
C GLN A 160 1.84 4.56 -9.42
N THR A 161 2.15 4.46 -10.71
CA THR A 161 1.14 4.34 -11.77
C THR A 161 1.59 3.29 -12.78
N ASN A 162 0.71 2.93 -13.70
CA ASN A 162 1.02 1.99 -14.76
C ASN A 162 0.39 2.42 -16.08
N LEU A 163 1.14 3.19 -16.84
CA LEU A 163 0.66 3.84 -18.07
C LEU A 163 1.04 3.04 -19.31
N VAL A 164 0.61 1.78 -19.36
CA VAL A 164 0.80 0.92 -20.53
C VAL A 164 -0.45 1.02 -21.40
N ARG A 165 -0.31 1.55 -22.62
CA ARG A 165 -1.44 1.59 -23.57
C ARG A 165 -1.94 0.18 -23.85
N ASP A 166 -3.26 0.04 -23.95
CA ASP A 166 -3.96 -1.18 -24.37
C ASP A 166 -3.84 -2.38 -23.41
N LYS A 167 -3.36 -2.16 -22.18
CA LYS A 167 -3.39 -3.18 -21.11
C LYS A 167 -4.32 -2.74 -19.99
N GLU A 168 -5.47 -3.40 -19.92
CA GLU A 168 -6.43 -3.23 -18.82
C GLU A 168 -6.02 -3.99 -17.56
N ASN A 169 -5.21 -5.04 -17.66
CA ASN A 169 -4.80 -5.87 -16.53
C ASN A 169 -3.28 -5.88 -16.44
N VAL A 170 -2.74 -5.55 -15.28
CA VAL A 170 -1.29 -5.53 -15.05
C VAL A 170 -0.93 -6.13 -13.71
N ILE A 171 0.02 -7.05 -13.71
CA ILE A 171 0.61 -7.58 -12.48
C ILE A 171 1.61 -6.56 -11.94
N GLU A 172 1.39 -6.11 -10.71
CA GLU A 172 2.27 -5.17 -10.03
C GLU A 172 2.42 -5.52 -8.55
N THR A 173 3.40 -4.90 -7.91
CA THR A 173 3.64 -5.03 -6.47
C THR A 173 3.56 -3.65 -5.84
N ASP A 174 2.77 -3.52 -4.79
CA ASP A 174 2.67 -2.30 -3.98
C ASP A 174 2.56 -2.64 -2.48
N VAL A 175 2.04 -1.71 -1.67
CA VAL A 175 1.91 -1.90 -0.22
C VAL A 175 1.04 -3.09 0.16
N MET A 176 0.10 -3.51 -0.71
CA MET A 176 -0.83 -4.61 -0.46
C MET A 176 -0.28 -5.98 -0.83
N GLY A 177 0.89 -6.04 -1.48
CA GLY A 177 1.45 -7.29 -2.00
C GLY A 177 1.58 -7.27 -3.52
N THR A 178 1.67 -8.46 -4.11
CA THR A 178 1.64 -8.63 -5.57
C THR A 178 0.21 -8.94 -5.99
N HIS A 179 -0.33 -8.22 -6.95
CA HIS A 179 -1.72 -8.37 -7.39
C HIS A 179 -1.90 -8.03 -8.87
N ASN A 180 -3.07 -8.38 -9.41
CA ASN A 180 -3.49 -8.03 -10.75
C ASN A 180 -4.37 -6.77 -10.75
N SER A 181 -3.78 -5.62 -11.03
CA SER A 181 -4.49 -4.35 -11.10
C SER A 181 -5.28 -4.20 -12.40
N ARG A 182 -6.55 -3.80 -12.28
CA ARG A 182 -7.40 -3.40 -13.41
C ARG A 182 -7.31 -1.89 -13.64
N TYR A 183 -6.81 -1.50 -14.81
CA TYR A 183 -6.62 -0.12 -15.23
C TYR A 183 -7.60 0.30 -16.32
N SER A 184 -8.14 1.52 -16.21
CA SER A 184 -8.86 2.20 -17.28
C SER A 184 -8.24 3.58 -17.49
N LEU A 185 -7.88 3.92 -18.73
CA LEU A 185 -7.28 5.20 -19.08
C LEU A 185 -8.26 6.02 -19.93
N THR A 186 -8.46 7.28 -19.57
CA THR A 186 -9.28 8.23 -20.33
C THR A 186 -8.48 9.50 -20.57
N GLU A 187 -8.32 9.89 -21.84
CA GLU A 187 -7.74 11.18 -22.20
C GLU A 187 -8.80 12.27 -22.02
N LEU A 188 -8.48 13.27 -21.20
CA LEU A 188 -9.29 14.44 -20.92
C LEU A 188 -8.87 15.62 -21.82
N GLN A 189 -9.54 16.76 -21.65
CA GLN A 189 -9.18 17.98 -22.37
C GLN A 189 -7.74 18.41 -22.03
N PHE A 190 -7.10 19.10 -22.98
CA PHE A 190 -5.74 19.67 -22.81
C PHE A 190 -4.63 18.64 -22.55
N GLY A 191 -4.82 17.37 -22.92
CA GLY A 191 -3.80 16.32 -22.81
C GLY A 191 -3.56 15.83 -21.38
N GLU A 192 -4.51 16.08 -20.47
CA GLU A 192 -4.57 15.41 -19.18
C GLU A 192 -5.08 13.98 -19.35
N ILE A 193 -4.54 13.02 -18.59
CA ILE A 193 -4.96 11.63 -18.58
C ILE A 193 -5.53 11.31 -17.20
N GLU A 194 -6.75 10.79 -17.16
CA GLU A 194 -7.33 10.14 -15.99
C GLU A 194 -7.06 8.64 -16.05
N VAL A 195 -6.53 8.10 -14.96
CA VAL A 195 -6.23 6.68 -14.79
C VAL A 195 -7.04 6.18 -13.62
N LYS A 196 -7.88 5.16 -13.84
CA LYS A 196 -8.59 4.47 -12.77
C LYS A 196 -7.94 3.12 -12.54
N LYS A 197 -7.61 2.80 -11.30
CA LYS A 197 -7.09 1.51 -10.87
C LYS A 197 -8.11 0.89 -9.92
N HIS A 198 -8.33 -0.40 -10.07
CA HIS A 198 -9.15 -1.18 -9.17
C HIS A 198 -8.48 -2.52 -8.86
N VAL A 199 -8.53 -2.92 -7.58
CA VAL A 199 -7.97 -4.17 -7.06
C VAL A 199 -8.94 -4.75 -6.03
N SER A 200 -9.24 -6.03 -6.15
CA SER A 200 -10.03 -6.78 -5.16
C SER A 200 -9.19 -7.87 -4.47
N SER A 201 -9.70 -8.44 -3.38
CA SER A 201 -9.09 -9.59 -2.70
C SER A 201 -8.76 -10.76 -3.64
N LYS A 202 -9.59 -10.98 -4.67
CA LYS A 202 -9.43 -12.04 -5.68
C LYS A 202 -8.24 -11.79 -6.62
N ASP A 203 -7.82 -10.55 -6.74
CA ASP A 203 -6.72 -10.14 -7.63
C ASP A 203 -5.36 -10.26 -6.93
N ILE A 204 -5.32 -10.48 -5.60
CA ILE A 204 -4.09 -10.55 -4.81
C ILE A 204 -3.48 -11.95 -4.90
N TYR A 205 -2.21 -12.02 -5.29
CA TYR A 205 -1.45 -13.26 -5.35
C TYR A 205 -0.87 -13.61 -3.98
N VAL A 206 -1.13 -14.84 -3.53
CA VAL A 206 -0.47 -15.41 -2.36
C VAL A 206 0.86 -16.00 -2.80
N ASP A 207 1.97 -15.38 -2.40
CA ASP A 207 3.27 -16.03 -2.54
C ASP A 207 3.31 -17.26 -1.60
N ASN A 208 3.65 -18.42 -2.18
CA ASN A 208 3.73 -19.70 -1.47
C ASN A 208 4.58 -19.56 -0.19
N ASN A 209 3.93 -19.65 0.99
CA ASN A 209 4.44 -19.63 2.38
C ASN A 209 4.02 -18.43 3.25
N THR A 210 3.10 -17.57 2.81
CA THR A 210 2.42 -16.64 3.71
C THR A 210 0.95 -16.99 3.74
N ASP A 211 0.48 -17.56 4.86
CA ASP A 211 -0.95 -17.73 5.14
C ASP A 211 -1.57 -16.33 5.22
N LEU A 212 -2.02 -15.81 4.07
CA LEU A 212 -2.93 -14.69 4.04
C LEU A 212 -4.29 -15.24 4.43
N ASP A 213 -4.88 -14.63 5.45
CA ASP A 213 -6.16 -15.00 6.02
C ASP A 213 -7.32 -14.53 5.14
N THR A 214 -7.27 -14.85 3.85
CA THR A 214 -8.24 -14.46 2.81
C THR A 214 -9.57 -15.21 2.93
N ASP A 215 -9.68 -16.08 3.93
CA ASP A 215 -10.86 -16.92 4.13
C ASP A 215 -12.00 -16.14 4.79
N GLU A 216 -11.71 -15.01 5.46
CA GLU A 216 -12.69 -14.29 6.30
C GLU A 216 -12.99 -12.84 5.88
N VAL A 217 -12.06 -12.17 5.19
CA VAL A 217 -12.19 -10.75 4.81
C VAL A 217 -12.01 -10.54 3.30
N ASP A 218 -12.80 -9.62 2.77
CA ASP A 218 -12.62 -9.07 1.43
C ASP A 218 -12.00 -7.68 1.49
N ILE A 219 -11.23 -7.37 0.46
CA ILE A 219 -10.55 -6.10 0.27
C ILE A 219 -11.00 -5.56 -1.07
N GLU A 220 -11.42 -4.31 -1.11
CA GLU A 220 -11.72 -3.59 -2.34
C GLU A 220 -10.94 -2.28 -2.33
N THR A 221 -10.27 -1.98 -3.43
CA THR A 221 -9.47 -0.77 -3.58
C THR A 221 -9.78 -0.12 -4.91
N ASP A 222 -10.14 1.16 -4.86
CA ASP A 222 -10.35 2.02 -6.02
C ASP A 222 -9.44 3.23 -5.94
N GLU A 223 -8.73 3.52 -7.02
CA GLU A 223 -7.88 4.69 -7.14
C GLU A 223 -8.17 5.45 -8.43
N VAL A 224 -8.12 6.77 -8.36
CA VAL A 224 -8.20 7.68 -9.51
C VAL A 224 -6.99 8.58 -9.49
N GLN A 225 -6.21 8.53 -10.55
CA GLN A 225 -5.02 9.35 -10.75
C GLN A 225 -5.23 10.28 -11.94
N ARG A 226 -4.65 11.48 -11.85
CA ARG A 226 -4.57 12.43 -12.95
C ARG A 226 -3.14 12.73 -13.27
N VAL A 227 -2.82 12.69 -14.55
CA VAL A 227 -1.47 12.91 -15.06
C VAL A 227 -1.53 13.95 -16.16
N SER A 228 -0.72 14.99 -16.05
CA SER A 228 -0.61 16.05 -17.07
C SER A 228 0.84 16.28 -17.43
N GLY A 229 1.15 16.24 -18.73
CA GLY A 229 2.51 16.48 -19.24
C GLY A 229 3.57 15.54 -18.68
N GLY A 230 3.21 14.30 -18.32
CA GLY A 230 4.14 13.33 -17.72
C GLY A 230 4.29 13.44 -16.20
N ILE A 231 3.52 14.30 -15.53
CA ILE A 231 3.59 14.54 -14.08
C ILE A 231 2.26 14.13 -13.45
N LEU A 232 2.32 13.31 -12.39
CA LEU A 232 1.16 13.02 -11.54
C LEU A 232 0.69 14.31 -10.88
N THR A 233 -0.52 14.79 -11.20
CA THR A 233 -1.08 16.03 -10.65
C THR A 233 -1.92 15.74 -9.41
N SER A 234 -2.62 14.61 -9.38
CA SER A 234 -3.36 14.17 -8.20
C SER A 234 -3.59 12.67 -8.23
N VAL A 235 -3.68 12.06 -7.05
CA VAL A 235 -4.30 10.75 -6.86
C VAL A 235 -5.27 10.83 -5.69
N SER A 236 -6.39 10.14 -5.81
CA SER A 236 -7.32 9.86 -4.72
C SER A 236 -7.59 8.37 -4.69
N GLY A 237 -7.56 7.76 -3.52
CA GLY A 237 -7.84 6.34 -3.36
C GLY A 237 -8.76 6.04 -2.20
N HIS A 238 -9.38 4.88 -2.30
CA HIS A 238 -10.30 4.34 -1.31
C HIS A 238 -9.99 2.86 -1.13
N VAL A 239 -9.67 2.46 0.10
CA VAL A 239 -9.43 1.08 0.50
C VAL A 239 -10.50 0.69 1.49
N GLN A 240 -11.21 -0.39 1.19
CA GLN A 240 -12.20 -1.00 2.06
C GLN A 240 -11.75 -2.39 2.43
N VAL A 241 -11.86 -2.71 3.72
CA VAL A 241 -11.79 -4.07 4.23
C VAL A 241 -13.14 -4.36 4.85
N PHE A 242 -13.74 -5.49 4.53
CA PHE A 242 -15.04 -5.88 5.09
C PHE A 242 -15.12 -7.41 5.19
N GLN A 243 -16.09 -7.91 5.97
CA GLN A 243 -16.29 -9.35 6.09
C GLN A 243 -16.74 -9.94 4.75
N LYS A 244 -16.14 -11.07 4.37
CA LYS A 244 -16.56 -11.81 3.18
C LYS A 244 -18.03 -12.21 3.30
N PRO A 245 -18.88 -11.97 2.29
CA PRO A 245 -20.26 -12.42 2.33
C PRO A 245 -20.28 -13.95 2.45
N VAL A 246 -20.97 -14.49 3.45
CA VAL A 246 -21.24 -15.93 3.52
C VAL A 246 -22.07 -16.28 2.28
N GLU A 247 -21.60 -17.20 1.43
CA GLU A 247 -22.44 -17.79 0.40
C GLU A 247 -23.64 -18.42 1.12
N GLN A 248 -24.81 -17.80 1.02
CA GLN A 248 -26.04 -18.35 1.55
C GLN A 248 -26.37 -19.61 0.74
N ASP A 249 -25.96 -20.77 1.26
CA ASP A 249 -26.71 -21.99 0.99
C ASP A 249 -28.08 -21.80 1.66
N ASP A 250 -29.13 -21.77 0.83
CA ASP A 250 -30.54 -21.45 1.16
C ASP A 250 -31.20 -22.42 2.17
N THR A 251 -30.42 -23.19 2.92
CA THR A 251 -30.89 -24.18 3.88
C THR A 251 -30.24 -23.95 5.23
N THR A 252 -30.86 -23.10 6.03
CA THR A 252 -30.94 -23.04 7.51
C THR A 252 -30.55 -21.70 8.10
N ALA A 253 -31.54 -20.98 8.65
CA ALA A 253 -31.47 -20.48 10.02
C ALA A 253 -32.80 -19.82 10.41
N ASN A 254 -33.49 -20.42 11.40
CA ASN A 254 -34.39 -19.67 12.26
C ASN A 254 -33.53 -18.67 13.07
N PRO A 255 -33.91 -17.38 13.15
CA PRO A 255 -33.23 -16.45 14.04
C PRO A 255 -33.69 -16.71 15.48
N GLU A 256 -32.84 -17.33 16.29
CA GLU A 256 -33.03 -17.30 17.74
C GLU A 256 -32.73 -15.89 18.26
N GLU A 257 -33.63 -15.38 19.11
CA GLU A 257 -33.52 -14.11 19.85
C GLU A 257 -32.39 -14.20 20.90
N GLY A 258 -31.15 -14.14 20.44
CA GLY A 258 -30.00 -13.71 21.21
C GLY A 258 -29.37 -12.55 20.45
N GLY A 259 -29.05 -11.44 21.13
CA GLY A 259 -28.44 -10.26 20.49
C GLY A 259 -27.16 -10.64 19.75
N ASN A 260 -27.30 -10.94 18.46
CA ASN A 260 -26.22 -11.41 17.61
C ASN A 260 -25.39 -10.17 17.27
N ILE A 261 -24.26 -10.02 17.95
CA ILE A 261 -23.30 -8.96 17.63
C ILE A 261 -22.78 -9.28 16.23
N ASP A 262 -23.08 -8.42 15.26
CA ASP A 262 -22.52 -8.53 13.92
C ASP A 262 -21.03 -8.19 13.98
N LEU A 263 -20.21 -9.24 14.03
CA LEU A 263 -18.77 -9.15 14.17
C LEU A 263 -18.10 -8.66 12.87
N GLY A 264 -18.81 -8.72 11.73
CA GLY A 264 -18.34 -8.15 10.47
C GLY A 264 -18.16 -6.65 10.52
N VAL A 265 -18.99 -5.96 11.31
CA VAL A 265 -18.87 -4.52 11.57
C VAL A 265 -17.53 -4.19 12.25
N TYR A 266 -16.96 -5.11 13.03
CA TYR A 266 -15.68 -4.94 13.72
C TYR A 266 -14.45 -5.20 12.86
N LEU A 267 -14.62 -5.92 11.75
CA LEU A 267 -13.57 -6.17 10.77
C LEU A 267 -13.60 -5.13 9.63
N THR A 268 -14.61 -4.26 9.62
CA THR A 268 -14.75 -3.24 8.59
C THR A 268 -13.76 -2.10 8.82
N SER A 269 -12.97 -1.80 7.80
CA SER A 269 -12.07 -0.64 7.76
C SER A 269 -12.32 0.13 6.48
N ASN A 270 -12.25 1.46 6.57
CA ASN A 270 -12.45 2.33 5.44
C ASN A 270 -11.40 3.43 5.47
N VAL A 271 -10.54 3.44 4.46
CA VAL A 271 -9.43 4.38 4.33
C VAL A 271 -9.58 5.15 3.03
N THR A 272 -9.66 6.47 3.12
CA THR A 272 -9.55 7.36 1.96
C THR A 272 -8.25 8.11 2.02
N PHE A 273 -7.62 8.36 0.87
CA PHE A 273 -6.43 9.18 0.80
C PHE A 273 -6.41 10.04 -0.45
N THR A 274 -5.67 11.14 -0.40
CA THR A 274 -5.36 11.98 -1.55
C THR A 274 -3.89 12.40 -1.51
N LEU A 275 -3.28 12.53 -2.68
CA LEU A 275 -1.97 13.15 -2.87
C LEU A 275 -2.09 14.13 -4.02
N THR A 276 -1.95 15.42 -3.75
CA THR A 276 -2.19 16.49 -4.73
C THR A 276 -0.93 17.32 -4.96
N LEU A 277 -0.53 17.49 -6.22
CA LEU A 277 0.57 18.37 -6.61
C LEU A 277 0.16 19.82 -6.34
N ARG A 278 0.81 20.47 -5.37
CA ARG A 278 0.60 21.89 -5.07
C ARG A 278 1.39 22.79 -6.00
N LYS A 279 2.62 22.39 -6.33
CA LYS A 279 3.51 23.12 -7.24
C LYS A 279 4.60 22.19 -7.76
N HIS A 280 4.97 22.36 -9.04
CA HIS A 280 6.28 21.94 -9.53
C HIS A 280 7.13 23.20 -9.68
N VAL A 281 8.35 23.21 -9.16
CA VAL A 281 9.23 24.39 -9.24
C VAL A 281 10.67 23.96 -9.52
N LYS A 282 11.45 24.89 -10.06
CA LYS A 282 12.90 24.75 -10.08
C LYS A 282 13.39 24.50 -8.65
N ARG A 283 14.28 23.52 -8.49
CA ARG A 283 14.86 23.10 -7.22
C ARG A 283 15.39 24.30 -6.47
N SER A 284 14.95 24.43 -5.22
CA SER A 284 15.38 25.48 -4.31
C SER A 284 16.80 25.22 -3.80
N VAL A 285 17.42 26.24 -3.21
CA VAL A 285 18.70 26.10 -2.51
C VAL A 285 18.61 25.04 -1.39
N GLU A 286 17.50 25.03 -0.65
CA GLU A 286 17.24 24.01 0.37
C GLU A 286 17.18 22.59 -0.23
N GLY A 287 16.57 22.41 -1.41
CA GLY A 287 16.55 21.12 -2.09
C GLY A 287 17.96 20.65 -2.48
N VAL A 288 18.80 21.56 -3.00
CA VAL A 288 20.20 21.25 -3.29
C VAL A 288 20.94 20.81 -2.00
N GLN A 289 20.77 21.53 -0.91
CA GLN A 289 21.38 21.19 0.38
C GLN A 289 20.90 19.84 0.91
N ARG A 290 19.60 19.53 0.76
CA ARG A 290 19.05 18.22 1.14
C ARG A 290 19.67 17.08 0.33
N ILE A 291 19.76 17.22 -1.00
CA ILE A 291 20.42 16.24 -1.87
C ILE A 291 21.87 16.04 -1.46
N GLU A 292 22.61 17.12 -1.23
CA GLU A 292 24.02 17.07 -0.80
C GLU A 292 24.18 16.38 0.56
N ALA A 293 23.31 16.70 1.53
CA ALA A 293 23.34 16.09 2.86
C ALA A 293 23.11 14.57 2.81
N VAL A 294 22.33 14.09 1.86
CA VAL A 294 22.00 12.66 1.72
C VAL A 294 22.90 11.93 0.73
N ALA A 295 23.82 12.62 0.05
CA ALA A 295 24.75 12.02 -0.90
C ALA A 295 25.62 10.90 -0.29
N ASN A 296 25.90 11.01 1.02
CA ASN A 296 26.66 10.01 1.79
C ASN A 296 25.77 9.09 2.65
N ALA A 297 24.44 9.23 2.59
CA ALA A 297 23.53 8.40 3.37
C ALA A 297 23.56 6.95 2.86
N GLN A 298 23.52 6.00 3.79
CA GLN A 298 23.43 4.58 3.45
C GLN A 298 21.97 4.18 3.31
N PHE A 299 21.59 3.81 2.09
CA PHE A 299 20.26 3.33 1.74
C PHE A 299 20.24 1.81 1.59
N GLN A 300 19.22 1.15 2.13
CA GLN A 300 19.02 -0.29 1.99
C GLN A 300 17.75 -0.56 1.18
N LYS A 301 17.88 -1.38 0.13
CA LYS A 301 16.74 -1.85 -0.68
C LYS A 301 15.79 -2.67 0.19
N ARG A 302 14.50 -2.36 0.10
CA ARG A 302 13.41 -3.11 0.75
C ARG A 302 12.25 -3.32 -0.21
N SER A 303 11.39 -4.28 0.12
CA SER A 303 10.12 -4.48 -0.58
C SER A 303 9.19 -3.27 -0.40
N LEU A 304 8.39 -2.99 -1.42
CA LEU A 304 7.25 -2.06 -1.36
C LEU A 304 6.10 -2.64 -0.53
N VAL A 305 6.02 -3.96 -0.42
CA VAL A 305 5.00 -4.65 0.37
C VAL A 305 5.09 -4.23 1.83
N GLY A 306 3.93 -3.89 2.39
CA GLY A 306 3.77 -3.57 3.80
C GLY A 306 4.27 -4.71 4.68
N GLN A 307 4.90 -4.36 5.79
CA GLN A 307 5.41 -5.35 6.75
C GLN A 307 4.66 -5.19 8.06
N TYR A 308 4.25 -6.30 8.66
CA TYR A 308 3.64 -6.29 9.98
C TYR A 308 4.68 -6.69 11.02
N ASP A 309 4.74 -5.94 12.12
CA ASP A 309 5.53 -6.33 13.27
C ASP A 309 4.77 -7.42 14.06
N GLN A 310 5.24 -8.66 13.92
CA GLN A 310 4.68 -9.84 14.60
C GLN A 310 4.82 -9.78 16.13
N VAL A 311 5.69 -8.91 16.66
CA VAL A 311 5.80 -8.71 18.12
C VAL A 311 5.01 -7.50 18.61
N SER A 312 4.35 -6.76 17.72
CA SER A 312 3.52 -5.63 18.13
C SER A 312 2.35 -6.10 19.01
N GLY A 313 2.04 -5.31 20.04
CA GLY A 313 0.89 -5.58 20.90
C GLY A 313 -0.43 -5.59 20.11
N VAL A 314 -0.51 -4.91 18.97
CA VAL A 314 -1.68 -4.94 18.06
C VAL A 314 -1.78 -6.30 17.37
N TYR A 315 -0.70 -6.82 16.80
CA TYR A 315 -0.68 -8.16 16.19
C TYR A 315 -0.98 -9.27 17.21
N GLN A 316 -0.39 -9.19 18.40
CA GLN A 316 -0.68 -10.15 19.48
C GLN A 316 -2.15 -10.09 19.90
N ARG A 317 -2.73 -8.88 20.01
CA ARG A 317 -4.16 -8.68 20.27
C ARG A 317 -5.03 -9.33 19.18
N TRP A 318 -4.73 -9.09 17.91
CA TRP A 318 -5.42 -9.71 16.79
C TRP A 318 -5.34 -11.24 16.81
N THR A 319 -4.14 -11.79 17.06
CA THR A 319 -3.94 -13.23 17.16
C THR A 319 -4.74 -13.84 18.32
N ILE A 320 -4.86 -13.13 19.45
CA ILE A 320 -5.65 -13.57 20.61
C ILE A 320 -7.15 -13.50 20.30
N LEU A 321 -7.62 -12.39 19.73
CA LEU A 321 -9.02 -12.24 19.31
C LEU A 321 -9.39 -13.35 18.33
N ARG A 322 -8.58 -13.58 17.30
CA ARG A 322 -8.76 -14.67 16.31
C ARG A 322 -8.86 -16.06 16.95
N LYS A 323 -7.92 -16.41 17.84
CA LYS A 323 -7.98 -17.68 18.60
C LYS A 323 -9.22 -17.83 19.48
N LYS A 324 -9.89 -16.72 19.83
CA LYS A 324 -11.16 -16.72 20.56
C LYS A 324 -12.37 -16.76 19.61
N PHE A 325 -12.28 -16.20 18.40
CA PHE A 325 -13.25 -16.41 17.32
C PHE A 325 -13.35 -17.89 16.95
N ASP A 326 -12.23 -18.61 16.85
CA ASP A 326 -12.20 -20.07 16.60
C ASP A 326 -12.81 -20.91 17.75
N LYS A 327 -13.15 -20.28 18.89
CA LYS A 327 -13.71 -20.91 20.09
C LYS A 327 -15.02 -20.24 20.44
N GLU A 328 -16.04 -20.54 19.62
CA GLU A 328 -17.39 -19.95 19.61
C GLU A 328 -18.00 -19.71 21.01
N ASP A 329 -17.75 -20.58 21.99
CA ASP A 329 -18.35 -20.52 23.34
C ASP A 329 -17.91 -19.32 24.24
N LYS A 330 -16.90 -18.53 23.86
CA LYS A 330 -16.39 -17.42 24.69
C LYS A 330 -16.48 -16.03 24.04
N LEU A 331 -17.09 -15.96 22.86
CA LEU A 331 -17.03 -14.80 21.98
C LEU A 331 -17.75 -13.58 22.57
N SER A 332 -18.98 -13.75 23.06
CA SER A 332 -19.78 -12.66 23.63
C SER A 332 -19.13 -12.04 24.87
N GLN A 333 -18.43 -12.83 25.68
CA GLN A 333 -17.72 -12.34 26.87
C GLN A 333 -16.42 -11.61 26.51
N ALA A 334 -15.70 -12.08 25.49
CA ALA A 334 -14.50 -11.41 24.97
C ALA A 334 -14.84 -10.07 24.31
N VAL A 335 -15.90 -10.01 23.50
CA VAL A 335 -16.40 -8.78 22.87
C VAL A 335 -16.91 -7.79 23.93
N THR A 336 -17.64 -8.27 24.95
CA THR A 336 -18.10 -7.42 26.06
C THR A 336 -16.93 -6.83 26.87
N ASN A 337 -15.85 -7.59 27.07
CA ASN A 337 -14.65 -7.09 27.74
C ASN A 337 -13.88 -6.09 26.87
N PHE A 338 -13.80 -6.34 25.55
CA PHE A 338 -13.21 -5.42 24.58
C PHE A 338 -13.96 -4.08 24.53
N MET A 339 -15.30 -4.10 24.51
CA MET A 339 -16.11 -2.87 24.53
C MET A 339 -15.92 -2.03 25.80
N LYS A 340 -15.47 -2.64 26.91
CA LYS A 340 -15.24 -1.93 28.18
C LYS A 340 -13.86 -1.28 28.25
N ASP A 341 -12.87 -1.82 27.56
CA ASP A 341 -11.51 -1.28 27.54
C ASP A 341 -10.72 -1.82 26.33
N PRO A 342 -10.78 -1.13 25.17
CA PRO A 342 -10.11 -1.56 23.95
C PRO A 342 -8.57 -1.49 24.03
N THR A 343 -8.01 -0.90 25.10
CA THR A 343 -6.57 -0.63 25.22
C THR A 343 -5.78 -1.64 26.05
N ASP A 344 -6.44 -2.46 26.89
CA ASP A 344 -5.78 -3.41 27.82
C ASP A 344 -5.85 -4.87 27.32
N PRO A 345 -4.72 -5.45 26.85
CA PRO A 345 -4.69 -6.83 26.34
C PRO A 345 -4.86 -7.90 27.44
N SER A 346 -4.68 -7.56 28.73
CA SER A 346 -4.81 -8.54 29.83
C SER A 346 -6.27 -8.91 30.14
N LYS A 347 -7.22 -8.03 29.79
CA LYS A 347 -8.66 -8.25 29.97
C LYS A 347 -9.28 -9.12 28.87
N CYS A 348 -8.49 -9.41 27.83
CA CYS A 348 -8.81 -10.36 26.78
C CYS A 348 -8.36 -11.80 27.12
N MET A 349 -7.92 -12.12 28.35
CA MET A 349 -7.67 -13.51 28.79
C MET A 349 -8.95 -14.22 29.22
#